data_AF-A0A967D866-F1
#
_entry.id   AF-A0A967D866-F1
#
_cell.length_a   1.000
_cell.length_b   1.000
_cell.length_c   1.000
_cell.angle_alpha   90.00
_cell.angle_beta   90.00
_cell.angle_gamma   90.00
#
_symmetry.space_group_name_H-M   'P 1'
#
loop_
_entity.id
_entity.type
_entity.pdbx_description
1 polymer ?
#
loop_
_entity_poly.entity_id
_entity_poly.type
_entity_poly.pdbx_seq_one_letter_code
_entity_poly.pdbx_strand_id
1 'polypeptide(L)'
;PGVDVATVRLLDGIGDHAVAGEARAVVARLSELVIVGNATEFGLATTTVAYHDEASASLAEALAAQLNAEVAADLRLDEPVDLTVTIGNDWEIS
;
A
#
# COMPACT_ATOMS: atom_id res chain seq x y z
N PRO A 1 9.23 -11.59 -20.14
CA PRO A 1 8.74 -10.33 -19.54
C PRO A 1 8.98 -10.38 -18.03
N GLY A 2 9.98 -9.65 -17.55
CA GLY A 2 10.16 -9.48 -16.10
C GLY A 2 8.88 -8.86 -15.57
N VAL A 3 8.31 -9.44 -14.52
CA VAL A 3 7.18 -8.82 -13.83
C VAL A 3 7.75 -7.52 -13.27
N ASP A 4 7.28 -6.35 -13.70
CA ASP A 4 7.70 -5.09 -13.09
C ASP A 4 7.35 -5.17 -11.61
N VAL A 5 8.39 -5.22 -10.79
CA VAL A 5 8.28 -5.42 -9.35
C VAL A 5 8.29 -4.07 -8.68
N ALA A 6 7.12 -3.67 -8.20
CA ALA A 6 6.95 -2.44 -7.45
C ALA A 6 7.59 -2.56 -6.06
N THR A 7 8.34 -1.54 -5.68
CA THR A 7 8.71 -1.28 -4.30
C THR A 7 7.50 -0.71 -3.57
N VAL A 8 7.03 -1.39 -2.53
CA VAL A 8 5.84 -1.01 -1.78
C VAL A 8 6.23 -0.53 -0.39
N ARG A 9 5.72 0.65 0.01
CA ARG A 9 5.74 1.11 1.40
C ARG A 9 4.40 0.81 2.05
N LEU A 10 4.38 0.10 3.18
CA LEU A 10 3.17 -0.15 3.97
C LEU A 10 3.17 0.73 5.21
N LEU A 11 2.11 1.51 5.41
CA LEU A 11 1.92 2.44 6.50
C LEU A 11 0.74 2.01 7.37
N ASP A 12 0.97 1.82 8.68
CA ASP A 12 -0.10 1.61 9.66
C ASP A 12 -0.77 2.94 10.02
N GLY A 13 -2.04 3.09 9.62
CA GLY A 13 -2.88 4.24 9.96
C GLY A 13 -3.85 4.00 11.12
N ILE A 14 -3.87 2.83 11.73
CA ILE A 14 -4.82 2.46 12.81
C ILE A 14 -4.11 2.40 14.18
N GLY A 15 -2.84 1.99 14.19
CA GLY A 15 -2.07 1.77 15.42
C GLY A 15 -2.37 0.45 16.12
N ASP A 16 -2.99 -0.51 15.42
CA ASP A 16 -3.22 -1.87 15.91
C ASP A 16 -2.12 -2.81 15.39
N HIS A 17 -1.29 -3.31 16.30
CA HIS A 17 -0.16 -4.18 15.98
C HIS A 17 -0.56 -5.52 15.34
N ALA A 18 -1.74 -6.06 15.63
CA ALA A 18 -2.21 -7.31 15.02
C ALA A 18 -2.59 -7.08 13.56
N VAL A 19 -3.34 -6.01 13.27
CA VAL A 19 -3.74 -5.61 11.92
C VAL A 19 -2.51 -5.27 11.07
N ALA A 20 -1.57 -4.50 11.62
CA ALA A 20 -0.32 -4.17 10.93
C ALA A 20 0.52 -5.42 10.58
N GLY A 21 0.54 -6.42 11.46
CA GLY A 21 1.23 -7.68 11.22
C GLY A 21 0.58 -8.50 10.10
N GLU A 22 -0.75 -8.53 10.06
CA GLU A 22 -1.52 -9.22 9.03
C GLU A 22 -1.38 -8.54 7.66
N ALA A 23 -1.56 -7.23 7.59
CA ALA A 23 -1.40 -6.45 6.37
C ALA A 23 0.01 -6.60 5.79
N ARG A 24 1.04 -6.59 6.64
CA ARG A 24 2.41 -6.87 6.22
C ARG A 24 2.54 -8.24 5.57
N ALA A 25 1.93 -9.27 6.15
CA ALA A 25 2.00 -10.63 5.61
C ALA A 25 1.31 -10.76 4.26
N VAL A 26 0.19 -10.06 4.05
CA VAL A 26 -0.51 -10.05 2.76
C VAL A 26 0.28 -9.28 1.70
N VAL A 27 0.67 -8.04 1.99
CA VAL A 27 1.41 -7.20 1.03
C VAL A 27 2.74 -7.85 0.63
N ALA A 28 3.45 -8.52 1.55
CA ALA A 28 4.68 -9.25 1.25
C ALA A 28 4.50 -10.48 0.35
N ARG A 29 3.29 -11.02 0.21
CA ARG A 29 3.00 -12.09 -0.77
C ARG A 29 2.73 -11.54 -2.17
N LEU A 30 2.38 -10.26 -2.26
CA LEU A 30 1.94 -9.60 -3.48
C LEU A 30 3.01 -8.67 -4.08
N SER A 31 4.14 -8.47 -3.38
CA SER A 31 5.22 -7.57 -3.79
C SER A 31 6.59 -8.16 -3.42
N GLU A 32 7.62 -7.86 -4.22
CA GLU A 32 8.99 -8.34 -3.96
C GLU A 32 9.70 -7.58 -2.83
N LEU A 33 9.30 -6.33 -2.53
CA LEU A 33 9.94 -5.51 -1.51
C LEU A 33 8.92 -4.67 -0.72
N VAL A 34 8.86 -4.87 0.60
CA VAL A 34 7.97 -4.16 1.52
C VAL A 34 8.78 -3.34 2.54
N ILE A 35 8.71 -2.02 2.45
CA ILE A 35 9.20 -1.10 3.48
C ILE A 35 8.05 -0.81 4.44
N VAL A 36 8.16 -1.22 5.70
CA VAL A 36 7.11 -1.00 6.72
C VAL A 36 7.44 0.24 7.53
N GLY A 37 6.49 1.18 7.61
CA GLY A 37 6.55 2.39 8.44
C GLY A 37 5.21 2.69 9.11
N ASN A 38 5.16 3.76 9.90
CA ASN A 38 3.90 4.30 10.42
C ASN A 38 3.39 5.38 9.48
N ALA A 39 2.07 5.50 9.33
CA ALA A 39 1.49 6.63 8.61
C ALA A 39 1.78 7.95 9.34
N THR A 40 1.90 9.04 8.58
CA THR A 40 2.06 10.39 9.14
C THR A 40 0.79 10.86 9.85
N GLU A 41 -0.36 10.28 9.48
CA GLU A 41 -1.68 10.53 10.05
C GLU A 41 -2.36 9.20 10.40
N PHE A 42 -3.03 9.16 11.55
CA PHE A 42 -3.78 8.00 12.04
C PHE A 42 -5.29 8.26 11.97
N GLY A 43 -6.11 7.20 11.98
CA GLY A 43 -7.57 7.26 11.94
C GLY A 43 -8.16 7.38 10.54
N LEU A 44 -7.43 6.91 9.53
CA LEU A 44 -7.95 6.86 8.16
C LEU A 44 -9.12 5.89 8.08
N ALA A 45 -10.24 6.36 7.53
CA ALA A 45 -11.43 5.52 7.39
C ALA A 45 -11.23 4.41 6.36
N THR A 46 -10.43 4.68 5.32
CA THR A 46 -10.32 3.84 4.13
C THR A 46 -8.88 3.45 3.85
N THR A 47 -8.67 2.18 3.49
CA THR A 47 -7.39 1.65 3.04
C THR A 47 -7.11 2.16 1.63
N THR A 48 -5.91 2.68 1.39
CA THR A 48 -5.53 3.31 0.13
C THR A 48 -4.23 2.76 -0.43
N VAL A 49 -4.13 2.71 -1.76
CA VAL A 49 -2.91 2.43 -2.52
C VAL A 49 -2.59 3.66 -3.37
N ALA A 50 -1.54 4.39 -2.98
CA ALA A 50 -1.05 5.56 -3.69
C ALA A 50 0.08 5.18 -4.67
N TYR A 51 0.06 5.73 -5.88
CA TYR A 51 1.19 5.65 -6.83
C TYR A 51 1.89 7.00 -6.98
N HIS A 52 3.20 6.95 -7.18
CA HIS A 52 4.06 8.15 -7.24
C HIS A 52 4.56 8.51 -8.65
N ASP A 53 4.43 7.58 -9.60
CA ASP A 53 4.67 7.74 -11.04
C ASP A 53 3.45 7.21 -11.82
N GLU A 54 3.05 7.90 -12.88
CA GLU A 54 2.00 7.48 -13.82
C GLU A 54 2.26 6.07 -14.39
N ALA A 55 3.54 5.69 -14.56
CA ALA A 55 3.92 4.34 -14.99
C ALA A 55 3.47 3.25 -14.01
N SER A 56 3.30 3.59 -12.73
CA SER A 56 2.89 2.67 -11.65
C SER A 56 1.38 2.62 -11.42
N ALA A 57 0.58 3.39 -12.17
CA ALA A 57 -0.88 3.44 -11.99
C ALA A 57 -1.53 2.06 -12.14
N SER A 58 -1.18 1.29 -13.17
CA SER A 58 -1.73 -0.06 -13.38
C SER A 58 -1.31 -1.05 -12.28
N LEU A 59 -0.14 -0.88 -11.67
CA LEU A 59 0.30 -1.69 -10.54
C LEU A 59 -0.49 -1.34 -9.27
N ALA A 60 -0.78 -0.05 -9.05
CA ALA A 60 -1.62 0.40 -7.94
C ALA A 60 -3.04 -0.15 -8.05
N GLU A 61 -3.65 -0.13 -9.23
CA GLU A 61 -4.97 -0.71 -9.49
C GLU A 61 -5.00 -2.22 -9.21
N ALA A 62 -3.99 -2.96 -9.67
CA ALA A 62 -3.89 -4.40 -9.44
C ALA A 62 -3.70 -4.75 -7.96
N LEU A 63 -2.93 -3.96 -7.21
CA LEU A 63 -2.73 -4.15 -5.78
C LEU A 63 -3.99 -3.77 -5.00
N ALA A 64 -4.61 -2.64 -5.31
CA ALA A 64 -5.84 -2.18 -4.67
C ALA A 64 -6.99 -3.17 -4.84
N ALA A 65 -7.14 -3.77 -6.02
CA ALA A 65 -8.15 -4.80 -6.27
C ALA A 65 -7.96 -6.04 -5.39
N GLN A 66 -6.71 -6.42 -5.09
CA GLN A 66 -6.41 -7.56 -4.21
C GLN A 66 -6.60 -7.23 -2.73
N LEU A 67 -6.41 -5.96 -2.35
CA LEU A 67 -6.56 -5.48 -0.98
C LEU A 67 -7.96 -4.93 -0.68
N ASN A 68 -8.86 -4.90 -1.67
CA ASN A 68 -10.15 -4.21 -1.59
C ASN A 68 -10.01 -2.74 -1.13
N ALA A 69 -9.00 -2.05 -1.66
CA ALA A 69 -8.60 -0.69 -1.28
C ALA A 69 -8.94 0.33 -2.38
N GLU A 70 -8.93 1.62 -2.03
CA GLU A 70 -9.03 2.71 -2.99
C GLU A 70 -7.67 3.05 -3.62
N VAL A 71 -7.67 3.49 -4.88
CA VAL A 71 -6.45 3.96 -5.56
C VAL A 71 -6.37 5.48 -5.46
N ALA A 72 -5.19 5.99 -5.13
CA ALA A 72 -4.90 7.43 -5.09
C ALA A 72 -3.68 7.79 -5.96
N ALA A 73 -3.73 8.97 -6.58
CA ALA A 73 -2.56 9.55 -7.23
C ALA A 73 -1.83 10.46 -6.24
N ASP A 74 -0.57 10.17 -5.95
CA ASP A 74 0.32 11.04 -5.15
C ASP A 74 1.62 11.25 -5.92
N LEU A 75 1.51 11.94 -7.06
CA LEU A 75 2.58 12.08 -8.05
C LEU A 75 3.76 12.88 -7.49
N ARG A 76 4.77 12.14 -7.03
CA ARG A 76 5.97 12.65 -6.37
C ARG A 76 7.15 11.78 -6.79
N LEU A 77 7.77 12.15 -7.91
CA LEU A 77 8.86 11.38 -8.52
C LEU A 77 10.13 11.27 -7.66
N ASP A 78 10.21 12.04 -6.57
CA ASP A 78 11.27 11.97 -5.57
C ASP A 78 11.02 10.92 -4.47
N GLU A 79 9.85 10.27 -4.47
CA GLU A 79 9.56 9.17 -3.55
C GLU A 79 10.43 7.94 -3.88
N PRO A 80 11.06 7.31 -2.87
CA PRO A 80 11.95 6.18 -3.08
C PRO A 80 11.21 4.85 -3.33
N VAL A 81 9.87 4.88 -3.40
CA VAL A 81 9.00 3.72 -3.57
C VAL A 81 8.03 3.99 -4.71
N ASP A 82 7.59 2.92 -5.38
CA ASP A 82 6.64 3.04 -6.48
C ASP A 82 5.21 3.23 -5.96
N LEU A 83 4.89 2.53 -4.86
CA LEU A 83 3.57 2.50 -4.25
C LEU A 83 3.63 2.71 -2.73
N THR A 84 2.63 3.40 -2.19
CA THR A 84 2.39 3.48 -0.74
C THR A 84 1.01 2.92 -0.42
N VAL A 85 0.96 1.86 0.38
CA VAL A 85 -0.27 1.31 0.96
C VAL A 85 -0.44 1.91 2.34
N THR A 86 -1.59 2.52 2.62
CA THR A 86 -1.94 3.02 3.95
C THR A 86 -3.17 2.30 4.47
N ILE A 87 -3.04 1.65 5.63
CA ILE A 87 -4.10 0.85 6.24
C ILE A 87 -5.12 1.77 6.92
N GLY A 88 -6.40 1.63 6.55
CA GLY A 88 -7.54 2.31 7.16
C GLY A 88 -8.41 1.37 8.00
N ASN A 89 -9.35 1.95 8.75
CA ASN A 89 -10.27 1.22 9.64
C ASN A 89 -11.19 0.20 8.95
N ASP A 90 -11.31 0.28 7.63
CA ASP A 90 -12.02 -0.66 6.77
C ASP A 90 -11.21 -1.91 6.42
N TRP A 91 -10.01 -2.08 6.99
CA TRP A 91 -9.18 -3.25 6.76
C TRP A 91 -9.89 -4.52 7.25
N GLU A 92 -10.49 -5.23 6.30
CA GLU A 92 -11.11 -6.54 6.49
C GLU A 92 -10.51 -7.51 5.47
N ILE A 93 -9.79 -8.52 5.95
CA ILE A 93 -9.32 -9.60 5.08
C ILE A 93 -10.48 -10.58 4.89
N SER A 94 -10.91 -10.78 3.65
CA SER A 94 -11.84 -11.85 3.29
C SER A 94 -11.12 -13.17 3.01
#